data_AF-A0A3C0T4U7-F1
#
_entry.id   AF-A0A3C0T4U7-F1
#
_cell.length_a   1.000
_cell.length_b   1.000
_cell.length_c   1.000
_cell.angle_alpha   90.00
_cell.angle_beta   90.00
_cell.angle_gamma   90.00
#
_symmetry.space_group_name_H-M   'P 1'
#
loop_
_entity.id
_entity.type
_entity.pdbx_description
1 polymer ?
#
loop_
_entity_poly.entity_id
_entity_poly.type
_entity_poly.pdbx_seq_one_letter_code
_entity_poly.pdbx_strand_id
1 'polypeptide(L)' 'LLIESNPEPDPKLERSRQFEPIQGEITSPVNIQPGCRFADRCPKVMDQCRSVTPHLIAVDTNRTVACHLYS' A
#
# COMPACT_ATOMS: atom_id res chain seq x y z
N LEU A 1 3.75 9.35 -5.04
CA LEU A 1 2.31 9.73 -5.14
C LEU A 1 1.94 9.93 -6.61
N LEU A 2 0.69 9.72 -7.04
CA LEU A 2 0.27 9.67 -8.47
C LEU A 2 0.87 10.75 -9.40
N ILE A 3 1.12 11.96 -8.88
CA ILE A 3 1.76 13.07 -9.61
C ILE A 3 3.22 12.75 -10.01
N GLU A 4 3.96 12.04 -9.15
CA GLU A 4 5.35 11.62 -9.40
C GLU A 4 5.46 10.46 -10.40
N SER A 5 4.35 9.81 -10.75
CA SER A 5 4.31 8.76 -11.77
C SER A 5 4.17 9.33 -13.19
N ASN A 6 4.00 10.64 -13.34
CA ASN A 6 3.99 11.31 -14.64
C ASN A 6 5.43 11.57 -15.11
N PRO A 7 5.88 11.03 -16.25
CA PRO A 7 7.25 11.21 -16.74
C PRO A 7 7.53 12.66 -17.19
N GLU A 8 8.77 13.12 -17.00
CA GLU A 8 9.23 14.43 -17.49
C GLU A 8 9.59 14.36 -18.99
N PRO A 9 9.06 15.27 -19.84
CA PRO A 9 9.32 15.24 -21.29
C PRO A 9 10.78 15.36 -21.72
N ASP A 10 11.62 16.10 -20.97
CA ASP A 10 13.05 16.23 -21.29
C ASP A 10 13.86 15.04 -20.74
N PRO A 11 14.53 14.24 -21.61
CA PRO A 11 15.30 13.07 -21.19
C PRO A 11 16.49 13.37 -20.27
N LYS A 12 16.98 14.61 -20.21
CA LYS A 12 18.05 15.00 -19.28
C LYS A 12 17.48 15.29 -17.90
N LEU A 13 16.34 15.97 -17.82
CA LEU A 13 15.64 16.25 -16.57
C LEU A 13 15.06 14.99 -15.95
N GLU A 14 14.50 14.08 -16.76
CA GLU A 14 13.96 12.82 -16.24
C GLU A 14 15.06 11.95 -15.60
N ARG A 15 16.29 11.95 -16.16
CA ARG A 15 17.41 11.17 -15.59
C ARG A 15 17.93 11.73 -14.27
N SER A 16 17.78 13.04 -14.01
CA SER A 16 18.23 13.68 -12.78
C SER A 16 17.12 13.78 -11.72
N ARG A 17 15.90 13.36 -12.07
CA ARG A 17 14.74 13.39 -11.18
C ARG A 17 14.90 12.40 -10.04
N GLN A 18 14.65 12.87 -8.82
CA GLN A 18 14.53 12.01 -7.65
C GLN A 18 13.11 11.42 -7.62
N PHE A 19 13.02 10.11 -7.76
CA PHE A 19 11.77 9.35 -7.67
C PHE A 19 11.92 8.30 -6.57
N GLU A 20 11.04 8.37 -5.56
CA GLU A 20 10.96 7.36 -4.52
C GLU A 20 9.84 6.36 -4.88
N PRO A 21 10.18 5.15 -5.37
CA PRO A 21 9.17 4.16 -5.71
C PRO A 21 8.43 3.70 -4.45
N ILE A 22 7.15 3.36 -4.62
CA ILE A 22 6.44 2.59 -3.59
C ILE A 22 7.17 1.27 -3.43
N GLN A 23 7.72 1.05 -2.24
CA GLN A 23 8.48 -0.14 -1.91
C GLN A 23 7.56 -1.36 -1.73
N GLY A 24 8.05 -2.53 -2.16
CA GLY A 24 7.39 -3.82 -2.04
C GLY A 24 6.53 -4.21 -3.26
N GLU A 25 6.16 -5.50 -3.32
CA GLU A 25 5.50 -6.09 -4.50
C GLU A 25 3.97 -6.13 -4.36
N ILE A 26 3.28 -6.10 -5.49
CA ILE A 26 1.85 -6.41 -5.53
C ILE A 26 1.72 -7.92 -5.50
N THR A 27 1.16 -8.46 -4.42
CA THR A 27 0.88 -9.90 -4.31
C THR A 27 -0.12 -10.33 -5.39
N SER A 28 0.05 -11.53 -5.93
CA SER A 28 -0.87 -12.13 -6.91
C SER A 28 -2.34 -12.00 -6.46
N PRO A 29 -3.27 -11.62 -7.35
CA PRO A 29 -4.69 -11.59 -7.04
C PRO A 29 -5.31 -13.01 -7.04
N VAL A 30 -4.56 -14.03 -7.45
CA VAL A 30 -5.01 -15.43 -7.49
C VAL A 30 -4.64 -16.12 -6.18
N ASN A 31 -5.60 -16.76 -5.52
CA ASN A 31 -5.41 -17.54 -4.28
C ASN A 31 -4.72 -16.76 -3.14
N ILE A 32 -5.27 -15.58 -2.83
CA ILE A 32 -4.82 -14.75 -1.72
C ILE A 32 -4.89 -15.52 -0.40
N GLN A 33 -3.73 -15.68 0.24
CA GLN A 33 -3.63 -16.27 1.57
C GLN A 33 -4.27 -15.36 2.62
N PRO A 34 -4.72 -15.91 3.77
CA PRO A 34 -5.18 -15.11 4.90
C PRO A 34 -4.13 -14.08 5.32
N GLY A 35 -4.57 -12.84 5.59
CA GLY A 35 -3.67 -11.74 5.88
C GLY A 35 -4.12 -10.42 5.26
N CYS A 36 -3.49 -9.34 5.71
CA CYS A 36 -3.63 -8.02 5.11
C CYS A 36 -2.93 -7.98 3.75
N ARG A 37 -3.68 -7.64 2.70
CA ARG A 37 -3.19 -7.51 1.31
C ARG A 37 -2.08 -6.46 1.12
N PHE A 38 -1.93 -5.58 2.11
CA PHE A 38 -0.92 -4.52 2.10
C PHE A 38 0.31 -4.87 2.94
N ALA A 39 0.38 -6.03 3.59
CA ALA A 39 1.44 -6.36 4.54
C ALA A 39 2.85 -6.18 3.97
N ASP A 40 3.08 -6.57 2.71
CA ASP A 40 4.41 -6.48 2.07
C ASP A 40 4.79 -5.07 1.60
N ARG A 41 3.85 -4.10 1.63
CA ARG A 41 4.07 -2.71 1.24
C ARG A 41 3.74 -1.70 2.35
N CYS A 42 3.27 -2.17 3.50
CA CYS A 42 2.82 -1.32 4.58
C CYS A 42 4.00 -0.94 5.49
N PRO A 43 4.30 0.36 5.68
CA PRO A 43 5.37 0.80 6.59
C PRO A 43 5.03 0.60 8.07
N LYS A 44 3.80 0.17 8.39
CA LYS A 44 3.29 -0.10 9.74
C LYS A 44 2.86 -1.57 9.89
N VAL A 45 3.45 -2.48 9.11
CA VAL A 45 3.13 -3.91 9.17
C VAL A 45 3.45 -4.48 10.56
N MET A 46 2.60 -5.39 11.03
CA MET A 46 2.74 -6.15 12.28
C MET A 46 2.59 -7.64 11.97
N ASP A 47 2.97 -8.52 12.91
CA ASP A 47 2.89 -9.97 12.69
C ASP A 47 1.46 -10.44 12.37
N GLN A 48 0.45 -9.89 13.06
CA GLN A 48 -0.97 -10.17 12.78
C GLN A 48 -1.40 -9.79 11.35
N CYS A 49 -0.74 -8.82 10.73
CA CYS A 49 -1.04 -8.41 9.35
C CYS A 49 -0.66 -9.51 8.34
N ARG A 50 0.24 -10.43 8.67
CA ARG A 50 0.70 -11.48 7.76
C ARG A 50 -0.14 -12.76 7.82
N SER A 51 -0.97 -12.90 8.85
CA SER A 51 -1.75 -14.12 9.12
C SER A 51 -3.25 -13.89 9.21
N VAL A 52 -3.70 -12.69 9.58
CA VAL A 52 -5.13 -12.39 9.80
C VAL A 52 -5.60 -11.29 8.86
N THR A 53 -6.69 -11.55 8.14
CA THR A 53 -7.36 -10.55 7.33
C THR A 53 -8.11 -9.58 8.25
N PRO A 54 -7.82 -8.26 8.20
CA PRO A 54 -8.50 -7.29 9.06
C PRO A 54 -9.99 -7.18 8.73
N HIS A 55 -10.81 -7.01 9.76
CA HIS A 55 -12.24 -6.76 9.59
C HIS A 55 -12.50 -5.33 9.14
N LEU A 56 -13.55 -5.14 8.34
CA LEU A 56 -14.03 -3.81 7.97
C LEU A 56 -14.81 -3.22 9.14
N ILE A 57 -14.32 -2.12 9.70
CA ILE A 57 -14.93 -1.39 10.81
C ILE A 57 -15.25 0.05 10.41
N ALA A 58 -16.25 0.65 11.05
CA ALA A 58 -16.51 2.09 10.92
C ALA A 58 -15.63 2.85 11.92
N VAL A 59 -14.84 3.80 11.43
CA VAL A 59 -13.98 4.65 12.27
C VAL A 59 -14.59 6.03 12.52
N ASP A 60 -15.56 6.43 11.69
CA ASP A 60 -16.41 7.61 11.85
C ASP A 60 -17.69 7.45 11.00
N THR A 61 -18.54 8.48 10.96
CA THR A 61 -19.85 8.43 10.28
C THR A 61 -19.76 8.13 8.77
N ASN A 62 -18.66 8.48 8.11
CA ASN A 62 -18.54 8.41 6.65
C ASN A 62 -17.36 7.54 6.18
N ARG A 63 -16.59 6.96 7.10
CA ARG A 63 -15.36 6.23 6.77
C ARG A 63 -15.34 4.85 7.42
N THR A 64 -15.03 3.87 6.60
CA THR A 64 -14.76 2.50 7.02
C THR A 64 -13.32 2.12 6.69
N VAL A 65 -12.73 1.25 7.51
CA VAL A 65 -11.34 0.85 7.40
C VAL A 65 -11.23 -0.65 7.69
N ALA A 66 -10.40 -1.35 6.91
CA ALA A 66 -9.99 -2.73 7.20
C ALA A 66 -8.49 -2.74 7.50
N CYS A 67 -8.11 -2.33 8.72
CA CYS A 67 -6.72 -2.22 9.15
C CYS A 67 -6.60 -2.49 10.65
N HIS A 68 -5.65 -3.33 11.03
CA HIS A 68 -5.39 -3.72 12.42
C HIS A 68 -4.87 -2.59 13.33
N LEU A 69 -4.55 -1.42 12.77
CA LEU A 69 -4.20 -0.22 13.56
C LEU A 69 -5.43 0.47 14.15
N TYR A 70 -6.62 0.14 13.67
CA TYR A 70 -7.88 0.69 14.12
C TYR A 70 -8.71 -0.46 14.72
N SER A 71 -9.33 -0.20 15.87
CA SER A 71 -10.15 -1.16 16.62
C SER A 71 -11.41 -0.48 17.12
#